data_AF-A0A6B3E8F8-F1
#
_entry.id   AF-A0A6B3E8F8-F1
#
_cell.length_a   1.000
_cell.length_b   1.000
_cell.length_c   1.000
_cell.angle_alpha   90.00
_cell.angle_beta   90.00
_cell.angle_gamma   90.00
#
_symmetry.space_group_name_H-M   'P 1'
#
loop_
_entity.id
_entity.type
_entity.pdbx_description
1 polymer ?
#
loop_
_entity_poly.entity_id
_entity_poly.type
_entity_poly.pdbx_seq_one_letter_code
_entity_poly.pdbx_strand_id
1 'polypeptide(L)'
;MSQLDEGALVSPSVVAASGAMVVLGEPGVGKTSVLTSLVEGLPRLEEVWEWEGGEDACVWVSGGDLTETSYADELGCHFEALPAAGSTGGGAGMLTVVL
;
A
#
# COMPACT_ATOMS: atom_id res chain seq x y z
N MET A 1 -2.10 21.09 3.99
CA MET A 1 -1.22 20.26 3.14
C MET A 1 -0.33 21.18 2.36
N SER A 2 0.99 21.08 2.51
CA SER A 2 1.94 21.79 1.65
C SER A 2 1.87 21.16 0.26
N GLN A 3 1.68 21.99 -0.76
CA GLN A 3 1.79 21.56 -2.15
C GLN A 3 3.24 21.13 -2.41
N LEU A 4 3.44 19.93 -2.95
CA LEU A 4 4.77 19.48 -3.37
C LEU A 4 5.13 20.19 -4.67
N ASP A 5 6.24 20.91 -4.66
CA ASP A 5 6.76 21.55 -5.87
C ASP A 5 7.46 20.52 -6.77
N GLU A 6 7.34 20.71 -8.08
CA GLU A 6 8.03 19.86 -9.06
C GLU A 6 9.55 19.93 -8.86
N GLY A 7 10.21 18.76 -8.81
CA GLY A 7 11.65 18.68 -8.59
C GLY A 7 12.11 18.85 -7.14
N ALA A 8 11.19 19.02 -6.18
CA ALA A 8 11.53 19.02 -4.76
C ALA A 8 12.07 17.65 -4.33
N LEU A 9 13.18 17.66 -3.59
CA LEU A 9 13.69 16.46 -2.93
C LEU A 9 12.86 16.21 -1.67
N VAL A 10 12.05 15.16 -1.71
CA VAL A 10 11.20 14.74 -0.60
C VAL A 10 11.41 13.28 -0.25
N SER A 11 11.16 12.93 1.01
CA SER A 11 11.24 11.54 1.43
C SER A 11 10.11 10.72 0.78
N PRO A 12 10.36 9.45 0.44
CA PRO A 12 9.34 8.53 -0.07
C PRO A 12 8.07 8.49 0.80
N SER A 13 8.23 8.58 2.13
CA SER A 13 7.10 8.57 3.08
C SER A 13 6.14 9.73 2.90
N VAL A 14 6.63 10.92 2.52
CA VAL A 14 5.79 12.10 2.27
C VAL A 14 4.97 11.91 0.99
N VAL A 15 5.55 11.26 -0.03
CA VAL A 15 4.85 10.96 -1.28
C VAL A 15 3.80 9.88 -1.06
N ALA A 16 4.13 8.81 -0.33
CA ALA A 16 3.20 7.73 -0.01
C ALA A 16 1.95 8.23 0.75
N ALA A 17 2.13 9.14 1.71
CA ALA A 17 1.03 9.76 2.45
C ALA A 17 0.11 10.65 1.58
N SER A 18 0.54 11.00 0.37
CA SER A 18 -0.25 11.84 -0.56
C SER A 18 -1.23 11.02 -1.42
N GLY A 19 -1.24 9.68 -1.31
CA GLY A 19 -2.23 8.79 -1.91
C GLY A 19 -1.61 7.66 -2.72
N ALA A 20 -0.92 7.99 -3.81
CA ALA A 20 -0.26 7.00 -4.67
C ALA A 20 1.18 7.39 -4.95
N MET A 21 2.08 6.42 -4.86
CA MET A 21 3.50 6.58 -5.16
C MET A 21 3.93 5.55 -6.21
N VAL A 22 4.68 6.00 -7.21
CA VAL A 22 5.27 5.13 -8.23
C VAL A 22 6.79 5.32 -8.20
N VAL A 23 7.54 4.22 -8.08
CA VAL A 23 9.01 4.23 -8.08
C VAL A 23 9.52 3.73 -9.43
N LEU A 24 10.17 4.61 -10.19
CA LEU A 24 10.75 4.30 -11.49
C LEU A 24 12.28 4.26 -11.42
N GLY A 25 12.90 3.37 -12.19
CA GLY A 25 14.34 3.25 -12.26
C GLY A 25 14.80 1.94 -12.90
N GLU A 26 16.07 1.87 -13.25
CA GLU A 26 16.68 0.69 -13.89
C GLU A 26 16.58 -0.57 -13.00
N PRO A 27 16.68 -1.78 -13.58
CA PRO A 27 16.77 -3.01 -12.79
C PRO A 27 17.93 -2.94 -11.79
N GLY A 28 17.70 -3.39 -10.55
CA GLY A 28 18.74 -3.45 -9.52
C GLY A 28 19.02 -2.17 -8.73
N VAL A 29 18.39 -1.03 -9.07
CA VAL A 29 18.63 0.26 -8.34
C VAL A 29 17.96 0.36 -6.97
N GLY A 30 17.46 -0.76 -6.42
CA GLY A 30 16.89 -0.79 -5.07
C GLY A 30 15.43 -0.35 -4.94
N LYS A 31 14.64 -0.33 -6.02
CA LYS A 31 13.20 0.03 -5.98
C LYS A 31 12.43 -0.80 -4.95
N THR A 32 12.62 -2.12 -4.98
CA THR A 32 12.00 -3.05 -4.01
C THR A 32 12.43 -2.72 -2.59
N SER A 33 13.72 -2.43 -2.36
CA SER A 33 14.23 -2.06 -1.04
C SER A 33 13.57 -0.78 -0.50
N VAL A 34 13.36 0.23 -1.34
CA VAL A 34 12.65 1.46 -0.96
C VAL A 34 11.22 1.16 -0.54
N LEU A 35 10.49 0.36 -1.33
CA LEU A 35 9.12 -0.05 -1.00
C LEU A 35 9.08 -0.90 0.28
N THR A 36 10.07 -1.79 0.48
CA THR A 36 10.16 -2.62 1.69
C THR A 36 10.37 -1.76 2.93
N SER A 37 11.26 -0.76 2.87
CA SER A 37 11.46 0.17 3.98
C SER A 37 10.25 1.05 4.26
N LEU A 38 9.40 1.32 3.28
CA LEU A 38 8.17 2.12 3.47
C LEU A 38 7.09 1.39 4.26
N VAL A 39 7.01 0.07 4.11
CA VAL A 39 6.04 -0.77 4.82
C VAL A 39 6.66 -1.53 5.99
N GLU A 40 7.91 -1.22 6.33
CA GLU A 40 8.61 -1.85 7.45
C GLU A 40 7.85 -1.56 8.76
N GLY A 41 7.48 -2.63 9.46
CA GLY A 41 6.70 -2.54 10.70
C GLY A 41 5.19 -2.52 10.51
N LEU A 42 4.68 -2.50 9.27
CA LEU A 42 3.27 -2.74 9.00
C LEU A 42 3.02 -4.27 8.95
N PRO A 43 1.97 -4.77 9.62
CA PRO A 43 1.57 -6.16 9.46
C PRO A 43 1.16 -6.43 8.01
N ARG A 44 1.54 -7.60 7.49
CA ARG A 44 1.04 -8.06 6.19
C ARG A 44 -0.37 -8.61 6.36
N LEU A 45 -1.28 -8.29 5.46
CA LEU A 45 -2.66 -8.75 5.54
C LEU A 45 -2.78 -10.29 5.51
N GLU A 46 -1.88 -10.98 4.81
CA GLU A 46 -1.78 -12.44 4.83
C GLU A 46 -1.44 -13.01 6.22
N GLU A 47 -0.80 -12.22 7.08
CA GLU A 47 -0.38 -12.60 8.42
C GLU A 47 -1.43 -12.26 9.49
N VAL A 48 -2.46 -11.47 9.15
CA VAL A 48 -3.52 -11.04 10.05
C VAL A 48 -4.80 -11.80 9.72
N TRP A 49 -5.30 -12.57 10.68
CA TRP A 49 -6.47 -13.44 10.45
C TRP A 49 -7.78 -12.65 10.30
N GLU A 50 -7.91 -11.50 10.97
CA GLU A 50 -9.09 -10.63 10.95
C GLU A 50 -8.64 -9.18 11.04
N TRP A 51 -8.36 -8.54 9.90
CA TRP A 51 -8.07 -7.11 9.87
C TRP A 51 -9.38 -6.33 9.83
N GLU A 52 -9.69 -5.62 10.91
CA GLU A 52 -10.96 -4.88 11.06
C GLU A 52 -10.89 -3.43 10.54
N GLY A 53 -9.80 -3.03 9.88
CA GLY A 53 -9.63 -1.69 9.31
C GLY A 53 -9.31 -0.57 10.30
N GLY A 54 -9.05 -0.92 11.57
CA GLY A 54 -8.68 0.03 12.63
C GLY A 54 -7.19 0.31 12.75
N GLU A 55 -6.33 -0.43 12.03
CA GLU A 55 -4.88 -0.35 12.11
C GLU A 55 -4.24 -0.33 10.72
N ASP A 56 -3.06 0.29 10.60
CA ASP A 56 -2.34 0.32 9.32
C ASP A 56 -1.85 -1.09 8.97
N ALA A 57 -1.99 -1.47 7.70
CA ALA A 57 -1.55 -2.77 7.19
C ALA A 57 -1.03 -2.64 5.77
N CYS A 58 -0.32 -3.66 5.29
CA CYS A 58 0.14 -3.73 3.91
C CYS A 58 -0.25 -5.03 3.20
N VAL A 59 -0.46 -4.92 1.89
CA VAL A 59 -0.56 -6.06 0.97
C VAL A 59 0.57 -5.93 -0.04
N TRP A 60 1.31 -7.02 -0.26
CA TRP A 60 2.41 -7.05 -1.21
C TRP A 60 2.06 -8.02 -2.34
N VAL A 61 1.69 -7.48 -3.49
CA VAL A 61 1.39 -8.28 -4.67
C VAL A 61 2.54 -8.14 -5.65
N SER A 62 2.92 -9.24 -6.28
CA SER A 62 3.83 -9.19 -7.41
C SER A 62 3.01 -8.89 -8.66
N GLY A 63 3.28 -7.78 -9.35
CA GLY A 63 2.52 -7.40 -10.54
C GLY A 63 2.51 -8.44 -11.67
N GLY A 64 3.46 -9.39 -11.69
CA GLY A 64 3.46 -10.50 -12.64
C GLY A 64 2.37 -11.55 -12.37
N ASP A 65 1.88 -11.60 -11.14
CA ASP A 65 0.86 -12.55 -10.69
C ASP A 65 -0.56 -11.98 -10.82
N LEU A 66 -0.69 -10.68 -11.11
CA LEU A 66 -1.96 -10.00 -11.37
C LEU A 66 -2.36 -10.11 -12.84
N THR A 67 -3.34 -10.98 -13.09
CA THR A 67 -4.02 -11.14 -14.38
C THR A 67 -5.51 -10.85 -14.21
N GLU A 68 -6.26 -10.69 -15.31
CA GLU A 68 -7.72 -10.54 -15.24
C GLU A 68 -8.39 -11.69 -14.46
N THR A 69 -7.81 -12.90 -14.53
CA THR A 69 -8.35 -14.09 -13.87
C THR A 69 -7.89 -14.26 -12.43
N SER A 70 -6.75 -13.69 -12.04
CA SER A 70 -6.20 -13.81 -10.68
C SER A 70 -6.42 -12.57 -9.82
N TYR A 71 -6.85 -11.44 -10.40
CA TYR A 71 -7.08 -10.19 -9.66
C TYR A 71 -7.98 -10.37 -8.43
N ALA A 72 -9.10 -11.09 -8.61
CA ALA A 72 -10.06 -11.28 -7.52
C ALA A 72 -9.46 -12.04 -6.34
N ASP A 73 -8.67 -13.07 -6.62
CA ASP A 73 -8.08 -13.94 -5.60
C ASP A 73 -6.86 -13.27 -4.94
N GLU A 74 -6.04 -12.54 -5.70
CA GLU A 74 -4.78 -11.94 -5.23
C GLU A 74 -4.94 -10.56 -4.57
N LEU A 75 -5.97 -9.79 -4.94
CA LEU A 75 -6.15 -8.41 -4.45
C LEU A 75 -7.62 -8.05 -4.17
N GLY A 76 -8.55 -8.52 -4.99
CA GLY A 76 -9.97 -8.21 -4.86
C GLY A 76 -10.56 -8.67 -3.52
N CYS A 77 -10.20 -9.87 -3.08
CA CYS A 77 -10.68 -10.45 -1.82
C CYS A 77 -10.33 -9.56 -0.60
N HIS A 78 -9.15 -8.92 -0.62
CA HIS A 78 -8.73 -7.99 0.43
C HIS A 78 -9.53 -6.70 0.40
N PHE A 79 -9.92 -6.21 -0.78
CA PHE A 79 -10.77 -5.03 -0.92
C PHE A 79 -12.23 -5.28 -0.53
N GLU A 80 -12.76 -6.47 -0.79
CA GLU A 80 -14.10 -6.86 -0.34
C GLU A 80 -14.20 -6.98 1.19
N ALA A 81 -13.10 -7.35 1.85
CA ALA A 81 -13.01 -7.40 3.31
C ALA A 81 -12.90 -6.00 3.97
N LEU A 82 -12.66 -4.94 3.18
CA LEU A 82 -12.56 -3.59 3.73
C LEU A 82 -13.91 -3.12 4.29
N PRO A 83 -13.94 -2.48 5.46
CA PRO A 83 -15.15 -1.84 5.95
C PRO A 83 -15.61 -0.77 4.95
N ALA A 84 -16.93 -0.68 4.73
CA ALA A 84 -17.50 0.30 3.81
C ALA A 84 -17.06 1.72 4.20
N ALA A 85 -16.74 2.54 3.20
CA ALA A 85 -16.27 3.91 3.41
C ALA A 85 -17.22 4.69 4.33
N GLY A 86 -16.68 5.22 5.44
CA GLY A 86 -17.43 5.99 6.43
C GLY A 86 -18.03 5.19 7.60
N SER A 87 -17.78 3.87 7.69
CA SER A 87 -18.30 3.01 8.77
C SER A 87 -17.44 3.01 10.03
N THR A 88 -16.22 3.54 9.98
CA THR A 88 -15.26 3.52 11.09
C THR A 88 -15.39 4.79 11.93
N GLY A 89 -16.08 4.67 13.08
CA GLY A 89 -16.19 5.74 14.09
C GLY A 89 -14.96 5.89 14.99
N GLY A 90 -14.00 4.96 14.90
CA GLY A 90 -12.64 5.02 15.44
C GLY A 90 -11.63 5.08 14.29
N GLY A 91 -10.45 5.67 14.52
CA GLY A 91 -9.48 6.04 13.48
C GLY A 91 -9.36 5.03 12.32
N ALA A 92 -9.40 5.54 11.09
CA ALA A 92 -9.26 4.73 9.89
C ALA A 92 -7.78 4.36 9.71
N GLY A 93 -7.46 3.06 9.78
CA GLY A 93 -6.15 2.54 9.38
C GLY A 93 -5.95 2.69 7.87
N MET A 94 -4.70 2.84 7.46
CA MET A 94 -4.32 2.90 6.05
C MET A 94 -3.92 1.51 5.54
N LEU A 95 -4.61 1.04 4.51
CA LEU A 95 -4.15 -0.10 3.72
C LEU A 95 -3.17 0.37 2.64
N THR A 96 -1.92 -0.04 2.74
CA THR A 96 -0.89 0.19 1.70
C THR A 96 -0.79 -1.01 0.77
N VAL A 97 -1.04 -0.80 -0.53
CA VAL A 97 -0.86 -1.83 -1.55
C VAL A 97 0.46 -1.58 -2.28
N VAL A 98 1.32 -2.60 -2.32
CA VAL A 98 2.58 -2.59 -3.06
C VAL A 98 2.46 -3.56 -4.24
N LEU A 99 2.81 -3.10 -5.45
CA LEU A 99 2.72 -3.83 -6.72
C LEU A 99 4.09 -4.00 -7.39
#